data_AF-A0A6H1BUQ7-F1
#
_entry.id   AF-A0A6H1BUQ7-F1
#
_cell.length_a   1.000
_cell.length_b   1.000
_cell.length_c   1.000
_cell.angle_alpha   90.00
_cell.angle_beta   90.00
_cell.angle_gamma   90.00
#
_symmetry.space_group_name_H-M   'P 1'
#
loop_
_entity.id
_entity.type
_entity.pdbx_description
1 polymer ?
#
loop_
_entity_poly.entity_id
_entity_poly.type
_entity_poly.pdbx_seq_one_letter_code
_entity_poly.pdbx_strand_id
1 'polypeptide(L)'
;MHRTRSFLRISTAVVAIGVTGVLGTACSSSPTAEENKAAACDAVADFRSAVDEARTSLSSTATVGEIREVRERLAAGYEDVTDSLSAVGQDRVDAIDQAWKSFDDAVADLDENLAVPDAAASLQEEIVAIDKARDDAGRGLTCA
;
A
#
# COMPACT_ATOMS: atom_id res chain seq x y z
N MET A 1 -44.38 18.57 -44.41
CA MET A 1 -45.18 18.21 -43.21
C MET A 1 -45.23 19.41 -42.28
N HIS A 2 -46.40 19.66 -41.69
CA HIS A 2 -46.85 20.93 -41.13
C HIS A 2 -46.32 21.22 -39.71
N ARG A 3 -45.91 22.48 -39.53
CA ARG A 3 -45.84 23.34 -38.33
C ARG A 3 -46.91 23.05 -37.26
N THR A 4 -46.58 23.29 -35.97
CA THR A 4 -47.39 23.76 -34.80
C THR A 4 -47.06 22.96 -33.52
N ARG A 5 -47.11 23.45 -32.27
CA ARG A 5 -47.28 24.75 -31.58
C ARG A 5 -46.95 24.47 -30.11
N SER A 6 -46.36 25.45 -29.40
CA SER A 6 -46.30 25.46 -27.94
C SER A 6 -47.67 25.20 -27.31
N PHE A 7 -47.69 24.38 -26.25
CA PHE A 7 -48.66 24.56 -25.17
C PHE A 7 -47.94 24.49 -23.83
N LEU A 8 -47.73 25.69 -23.31
CA LEU A 8 -47.54 25.98 -21.90
C LEU A 8 -48.72 25.38 -21.12
N ARG A 9 -48.46 24.51 -20.14
CA ARG A 9 -49.33 24.36 -18.97
C ARG A 9 -48.47 24.40 -17.73
N ILE A 10 -48.39 25.62 -17.21
CA ILE A 10 -48.05 25.92 -15.82
C ILE A 10 -49.16 25.31 -14.95
N SER A 11 -48.78 24.45 -14.02
CA SER A 11 -49.57 24.18 -12.82
C SER A 11 -48.64 24.32 -11.63
N THR A 12 -48.87 25.38 -10.86
CA THR A 12 -48.13 25.76 -9.66
C THR A 12 -48.66 24.97 -8.45
N ALA A 13 -47.70 24.45 -7.67
CA ALA A 13 -47.71 24.17 -6.22
C ALA A 13 -48.70 23.18 -5.61
N VAL A 14 -48.17 22.17 -4.89
CA VAL A 14 -48.27 22.06 -3.42
C VAL A 14 -46.98 21.42 -2.88
N VAL A 15 -46.38 22.08 -1.89
CA VAL A 15 -45.24 21.64 -1.08
C VAL A 15 -45.65 20.41 -0.26
N ALA A 16 -44.89 19.32 -0.37
CA ALA A 16 -44.84 18.28 0.64
C ALA A 16 -43.38 18.13 1.10
N ILE A 17 -43.17 18.50 2.36
CA ILE A 17 -41.96 18.29 3.15
C ILE A 17 -41.63 16.80 3.11
N GLY A 18 -40.44 16.44 2.66
CA GLY A 18 -40.03 15.03 2.63
C GLY A 18 -38.63 14.87 2.09
N VAL A 19 -37.66 14.89 3.01
CA VAL A 19 -36.25 14.53 2.81
C VAL A 19 -35.60 15.29 1.67
N THR A 20 -34.86 16.36 1.99
CA THR A 20 -33.84 16.91 1.10
C THR A 20 -32.98 15.76 0.62
N GLY A 21 -33.24 15.35 -0.62
CA GLY A 21 -32.35 14.52 -1.39
C GLY A 21 -31.03 15.25 -1.45
N VAL A 22 -30.01 14.68 -0.82
CA VAL A 22 -28.67 14.91 -1.31
C VAL A 22 -28.62 14.15 -2.62
N LEU A 23 -28.92 14.89 -3.70
CA LEU A 23 -28.42 14.59 -5.02
C LEU A 23 -26.96 14.22 -4.83
N GLY A 24 -26.65 12.94 -5.04
CA GLY A 24 -25.28 12.44 -5.06
C GLY A 24 -24.53 13.09 -6.21
N THR A 25 -24.14 14.35 -6.01
CA THR A 25 -23.01 14.93 -6.68
C THR A 25 -21.84 14.02 -6.35
N ALA A 26 -21.23 13.44 -7.38
CA ALA A 26 -19.90 12.85 -7.29
C ALA A 26 -18.94 13.95 -6.81
N CYS A 27 -18.87 14.17 -5.50
CA CYS A 27 -17.83 14.94 -4.87
C CYS A 27 -16.64 14.00 -4.77
N SER A 28 -15.64 14.21 -5.63
CA SER A 28 -14.29 13.72 -5.37
C SER A 28 -13.74 14.45 -4.15
N SER A 29 -14.17 14.06 -2.95
CA SER A 29 -13.60 14.54 -1.70
C SER A 29 -12.28 13.80 -1.49
N SER A 30 -11.19 14.54 -1.34
CA SER A 30 -9.90 13.97 -0.93
C SER A 30 -10.03 13.31 0.46
N PRO A 31 -9.28 12.24 0.73
CA PRO A 31 -9.28 11.61 2.05
C PRO A 31 -8.89 12.59 3.18
N THR A 32 -9.43 12.35 4.36
CA THR A 32 -9.07 13.06 5.59
C THR A 32 -7.77 12.51 6.18
N ALA A 33 -7.18 13.25 7.13
CA ALA A 33 -5.96 12.81 7.82
C ALA A 33 -6.14 11.49 8.60
N GLU A 34 -7.31 11.29 9.22
CA GLU A 34 -7.63 10.05 9.93
C GLU A 34 -7.79 8.87 8.97
N GLU A 35 -8.42 9.08 7.81
CA GLU A 35 -8.52 8.05 6.76
C GLU A 35 -7.14 7.68 6.20
N ASN A 36 -6.27 8.67 5.95
CA ASN A 36 -4.89 8.41 5.51
C ASN A 36 -4.09 7.63 6.56
N LYS A 37 -4.23 7.99 7.85
CA LYS A 37 -3.57 7.27 8.94
C LYS A 37 -4.04 5.82 9.03
N ALA A 38 -5.35 5.58 8.95
CA ALA A 38 -5.90 4.22 8.98
C ALA A 38 -5.37 3.39 7.81
N ALA A 39 -5.41 3.91 6.58
CA ALA A 39 -4.87 3.26 5.40
C ALA A 39 -3.36 2.95 5.54
N ALA A 40 -2.59 3.88 6.10
CA ALA A 40 -1.17 3.65 6.36
C ALA A 40 -0.94 2.54 7.41
N CYS A 41 -1.78 2.43 8.43
CA CYS A 41 -1.68 1.32 9.39
C CYS A 41 -2.02 -0.02 8.76
N ASP A 42 -3.05 -0.08 7.91
CA ASP A 42 -3.42 -1.28 7.17
C ASP A 42 -2.27 -1.70 6.25
N ALA A 43 -1.70 -0.77 5.47
CA ALA A 43 -0.57 -1.05 4.59
C ALA A 43 0.69 -1.53 5.36
N VAL A 44 0.96 -0.97 6.55
CA VAL A 44 2.04 -1.45 7.43
C VAL A 44 1.77 -2.88 7.92
N ALA A 45 0.51 -3.25 8.18
CA ALA A 45 0.13 -4.61 8.57
C ALA A 45 0.16 -5.61 7.40
N ASP A 46 -0.18 -5.17 6.19
CA ASP A 46 -0.06 -5.99 4.99
C ASP A 46 1.42 -6.22 4.65
N PHE A 47 2.25 -5.18 4.74
CA PHE A 47 3.69 -5.30 4.52
C PHE A 47 4.37 -6.20 5.55
N ARG A 48 3.89 -6.21 6.81
CA ARG A 48 4.29 -7.22 7.81
C ARG A 48 4.09 -8.64 7.30
N SER A 49 2.93 -8.91 6.73
CA SER A 49 2.58 -10.25 6.27
C SER A 49 3.52 -10.68 5.15
N ALA A 50 3.84 -9.79 4.21
CA ALA A 50 4.85 -10.02 3.18
C ALA A 50 6.24 -10.30 3.76
N VAL A 51 6.64 -9.57 4.81
CA VAL A 51 7.91 -9.78 5.52
C VAL A 51 7.95 -11.13 6.25
N ASP A 52 6.87 -11.51 6.93
CA ASP A 52 6.77 -12.80 7.63
C ASP A 52 6.79 -13.99 6.65
N GLU A 53 6.13 -13.85 5.49
CA GLU A 53 6.22 -14.80 4.38
C GLU A 53 7.64 -14.88 3.81
N ALA A 54 8.29 -13.73 3.57
CA ALA A 54 9.67 -13.67 3.09
C ALA A 54 10.63 -14.41 4.02
N ARG A 55 10.50 -14.24 5.35
CA ARG A 55 11.30 -14.99 6.34
C ARG A 55 11.10 -16.49 6.23
N THR A 56 9.88 -16.93 5.96
CA THR A 56 9.56 -18.35 5.83
C THR A 56 10.12 -18.93 4.53
N SER A 57 10.01 -18.18 3.43
CA SER A 57 10.48 -18.60 2.10
C SER A 57 12.00 -18.54 1.96
N LEU A 58 12.69 -17.57 2.59
CA LEU A 58 14.15 -17.45 2.63
C LEU A 58 14.76 -18.39 3.69
N SER A 59 14.52 -19.68 3.51
CA SER A 59 15.11 -20.75 4.31
C SER A 59 16.38 -21.31 3.67
N SER A 60 17.15 -22.12 4.40
CA SER A 60 18.34 -22.80 3.89
C SER A 60 18.06 -23.82 2.76
N THR A 61 16.80 -24.04 2.41
CA THR A 61 16.40 -24.91 1.30
C THR A 61 15.76 -24.13 0.14
N ALA A 62 15.76 -22.80 0.21
CA ALA A 62 15.20 -21.96 -0.84
C ALA A 62 15.93 -22.18 -2.19
N THR A 63 15.20 -21.94 -3.27
CA THR A 63 15.68 -21.93 -4.65
C THR A 63 15.85 -20.49 -5.14
N VAL A 64 16.63 -20.31 -6.22
CA VAL A 64 16.77 -18.99 -6.86
C VAL A 64 15.42 -18.44 -7.32
N GLY A 65 14.50 -19.32 -7.74
CA GLY A 65 13.13 -18.94 -8.07
C GLY A 65 12.40 -18.34 -6.87
N GLU A 66 12.44 -19.02 -5.72
CA GLU A 66 11.81 -18.54 -4.48
C GLU A 66 12.41 -17.23 -4.00
N ILE A 67 13.74 -17.03 -4.11
CA ILE A 67 14.38 -15.74 -3.78
C ILE A 67 13.81 -14.61 -4.65
N ARG A 68 13.65 -14.84 -5.96
CA ARG A 68 13.06 -13.84 -6.88
C ARG A 68 11.60 -13.55 -6.54
N GLU A 69 10.81 -14.58 -6.27
CA GLU A 69 9.42 -14.37 -5.89
C GLU A 69 9.29 -13.63 -4.55
N VAL A 70 10.19 -13.89 -3.59
CA VAL A 70 10.24 -13.13 -2.33
C VAL A 70 10.54 -11.66 -2.61
N ARG A 71 11.54 -11.38 -3.46
CA ARG A 71 11.85 -10.01 -3.86
C ARG A 71 10.63 -9.33 -4.51
N GLU A 72 9.94 -10.00 -5.42
CA GLU A 72 8.75 -9.44 -6.08
C GLU A 72 7.61 -9.14 -5.11
N ARG A 73 7.33 -10.05 -4.16
CA ARG A 73 6.30 -9.84 -3.13
C ARG A 73 6.66 -8.69 -2.19
N LEU A 74 7.92 -8.62 -1.75
CA LEU A 74 8.38 -7.51 -0.92
C LEU A 74 8.37 -6.18 -1.68
N ALA A 75 8.70 -6.18 -2.98
CA ALA A 75 8.62 -4.99 -3.82
C ALA A 75 7.19 -4.44 -3.89
N ALA A 76 6.21 -5.32 -4.10
CA ALA A 76 4.80 -4.93 -4.12
C ALA A 76 4.36 -4.36 -2.75
N GLY A 77 4.66 -5.05 -1.65
CA GLY A 77 4.32 -4.56 -0.32
C GLY A 77 5.06 -3.27 0.07
N TYR A 78 6.29 -3.09 -0.42
CA TYR A 78 7.08 -1.88 -0.30
C TYR A 78 6.41 -0.69 -1.02
N GLU A 79 5.97 -0.88 -2.27
CA GLU A 79 5.25 0.14 -3.04
C GLU A 79 3.96 0.55 -2.31
N ASP A 80 3.15 -0.43 -1.88
CA ASP A 80 1.88 -0.17 -1.20
C ASP A 80 2.05 0.59 0.13
N VAL A 81 3.04 0.20 0.95
CA VAL A 81 3.28 0.84 2.24
C VAL A 81 3.88 2.23 2.07
N THR A 82 4.77 2.45 1.10
CA THR A 82 5.39 3.77 0.89
C THR A 82 4.40 4.77 0.29
N ASP A 83 3.55 4.34 -0.64
CA ASP A 83 2.45 5.15 -1.17
C ASP A 83 1.51 5.59 -0.04
N SER A 84 1.11 4.66 0.83
CA SER A 84 0.23 4.95 1.97
C SER A 84 0.89 5.86 3.02
N LEU A 85 2.17 5.62 3.33
CA LEU A 85 2.93 6.46 4.27
C LEU A 85 3.19 7.86 3.74
N SER A 86 3.37 8.03 2.42
CA SER A 86 3.60 9.33 1.79
C SER A 86 2.43 10.30 2.02
N ALA A 87 1.20 9.77 2.14
CA ALA A 87 -0.01 10.53 2.45
C ALA A 87 -0.06 11.03 3.90
N VAL A 88 0.80 10.51 4.79
CA VAL A 88 0.88 10.88 6.21
C VAL A 88 2.17 11.65 6.53
N GLY A 89 3.30 11.34 5.87
CA GLY A 89 4.54 12.11 5.94
C GLY A 89 5.79 11.36 5.46
N GLN A 90 6.70 12.09 4.81
CA GLN A 90 7.87 11.53 4.11
C GLN A 90 8.92 10.91 5.02
N ASP A 91 9.16 11.43 6.24
CA ASP A 91 10.18 10.88 7.15
C ASP A 91 10.01 9.38 7.45
N ARG A 92 8.78 8.86 7.33
CA ARG A 92 8.46 7.44 7.53
C ARG A 92 8.76 6.58 6.30
N VAL A 93 8.69 7.17 5.11
CA VAL A 93 9.02 6.53 3.84
C VAL A 93 10.51 6.29 3.76
N ASP A 94 11.33 7.28 4.11
CA ASP A 94 12.80 7.22 3.99
C ASP A 94 13.41 5.99 4.71
N ALA A 95 12.92 5.65 5.91
CA ALA A 95 13.43 4.51 6.66
C ALA A 95 13.12 3.17 5.98
N ILE A 96 11.91 3.03 5.42
CA ILE A 96 11.51 1.82 4.69
C ILE A 96 12.25 1.74 3.36
N ASP A 97 12.38 2.86 2.64
CA ASP A 97 13.11 2.97 1.38
C ASP A 97 14.58 2.57 1.53
N GLN A 98 15.25 3.02 2.58
CA GLN A 98 16.62 2.62 2.86
C GLN A 98 16.76 1.11 3.11
N ALA A 99 15.88 0.52 3.93
CA ALA A 99 15.92 -0.91 4.21
C ALA A 99 15.57 -1.76 2.97
N TRP A 100 14.59 -1.31 2.18
CA TRP A 100 14.22 -1.95 0.92
C TRP A 100 15.36 -1.93 -0.10
N LYS A 101 16.01 -0.77 -0.31
CA LYS A 101 17.15 -0.66 -1.22
C LYS A 101 18.29 -1.60 -0.83
N SER A 102 18.60 -1.70 0.46
CA SER A 102 19.64 -2.62 0.96
C SER A 102 19.32 -4.08 0.62
N PHE A 103 18.07 -4.51 0.83
CA PHE A 103 17.62 -5.84 0.42
C PHE A 103 17.67 -6.02 -1.10
N ASP A 104 17.20 -5.04 -1.87
CA ASP A 104 17.13 -5.12 -3.33
C ASP A 104 18.52 -5.24 -3.96
N ASP A 105 19.46 -4.41 -3.49
CA ASP A 105 20.86 -4.45 -3.87
C ASP A 105 21.50 -5.78 -3.47
N ALA A 106 21.23 -6.28 -2.26
CA ALA A 106 21.73 -7.58 -1.81
C ALA A 106 21.24 -8.74 -2.69
N VAL A 107 20.00 -8.69 -3.21
CA VAL A 107 19.51 -9.68 -4.17
C VAL A 107 20.17 -9.52 -5.54
N ALA A 108 20.40 -8.28 -5.99
CA ALA A 108 21.06 -7.99 -7.26
C ALA A 108 22.55 -8.39 -7.27
N ASP A 109 23.23 -8.28 -6.13
CA ASP A 109 24.64 -8.58 -5.93
C ASP A 109 24.93 -10.06 -5.63
N LEU A 110 23.90 -10.93 -5.59
CA LEU A 110 24.10 -12.37 -5.40
C LEU A 110 25.00 -12.95 -6.50
N ASP A 111 26.14 -13.53 -6.09
CA ASP A 111 27.01 -14.27 -7.00
C ASP A 111 26.24 -15.45 -7.60
N GLU A 112 26.26 -15.58 -8.92
CA GLU A 112 25.61 -16.65 -9.67
C GLU A 112 26.13 -18.05 -9.29
N ASN A 113 27.32 -18.13 -8.68
CA ASN A 113 27.96 -19.33 -8.20
C ASN A 113 27.76 -19.57 -6.68
N LEU A 114 27.15 -18.63 -5.96
CA LEU A 114 26.84 -18.81 -4.54
C LEU A 114 25.82 -19.94 -4.39
N ALA A 115 26.06 -20.81 -3.40
CA ALA A 115 25.06 -21.83 -3.08
C ALA A 115 23.79 -21.13 -2.60
N VAL A 116 22.63 -21.51 -3.16
CA VAL A 116 21.35 -20.88 -2.81
C VAL A 116 21.05 -20.85 -1.30
N PRO A 117 21.39 -21.88 -0.50
CA PRO A 117 21.24 -21.81 0.96
C PRO A 117 22.03 -20.65 1.60
N ASP A 118 23.23 -20.39 1.10
CA ASP A 118 24.09 -19.32 1.61
C ASP A 118 23.55 -17.94 1.19
N ALA A 119 23.03 -17.83 -0.04
CA ALA A 119 22.32 -16.63 -0.52
C ALA A 119 21.07 -16.33 0.31
N ALA A 120 20.24 -17.35 0.58
CA ALA A 120 19.05 -17.19 1.40
C ALA A 120 19.40 -16.76 2.84
N ALA A 121 20.47 -17.34 3.40
CA ALA A 121 20.96 -16.98 4.72
C ALA A 121 21.47 -15.53 4.77
N SER A 122 22.21 -15.06 3.75
CA SER A 122 22.70 -13.67 3.73
C SER A 122 21.58 -12.64 3.63
N LEU A 123 20.46 -12.98 2.99
CA LEU A 123 19.30 -12.09 2.88
C LEU A 123 18.46 -11.98 4.16
N GLN A 124 18.61 -12.90 5.13
CA GLN A 124 17.80 -12.86 6.36
C GLN A 124 18.06 -11.60 7.19
N GLU A 125 19.29 -11.10 7.22
CA GLU A 125 19.62 -9.86 7.95
C GLU A 125 18.91 -8.64 7.35
N GLU A 126 18.82 -8.58 6.02
CA GLU A 126 18.11 -7.51 5.30
C GLU A 126 16.60 -7.56 5.57
N ILE A 127 16.01 -8.76 5.64
CA ILE A 127 14.59 -8.93 6.03
C ILE A 127 14.34 -8.46 7.48
N VAL A 128 15.30 -8.66 8.39
CA VAL A 128 15.23 -8.14 9.75
C VAL A 128 15.29 -6.60 9.75
N ALA A 129 16.10 -6.00 8.89
CA ALA A 129 16.17 -4.56 8.74
C ALA A 129 14.84 -3.97 8.21
N ILE A 130 14.23 -4.59 7.19
CA ILE A 130 12.91 -4.20 6.67
C ILE A 130 11.85 -4.29 7.77
N ASP A 131 11.81 -5.39 8.50
CA ASP A 131 10.86 -5.60 9.59
C ASP A 131 10.95 -4.50 10.65
N LYS A 132 12.18 -4.15 11.04
CA LYS A 132 12.44 -3.08 11.99
C LYS A 132 11.98 -1.71 11.47
N ALA A 133 12.32 -1.36 10.23
CA ALA A 133 11.93 -0.09 9.64
C ALA A 133 10.41 0.06 9.56
N ARG A 134 9.72 -1.01 9.14
CA ARG A 134 8.26 -1.10 9.11
C ARG A 134 7.64 -0.94 10.51
N ASP A 135 8.18 -1.62 11.51
CA ASP A 135 7.73 -1.56 12.90
C ASP A 135 7.94 -0.16 13.52
N ASP A 136 9.08 0.49 13.22
CA ASP A 136 9.34 1.89 13.58
C ASP A 136 8.32 2.85 12.91
N ALA A 137 7.99 2.64 11.63
CA ALA A 137 6.97 3.42 10.93
C ALA A 137 5.58 3.25 11.55
N GLY A 138 5.17 2.01 11.87
CA GLY A 138 3.89 1.71 12.52
C GLY A 138 3.77 2.34 13.92
N ARG A 139 4.83 2.28 14.73
CA ARG A 139 4.88 2.99 16.02
C ARG A 139 4.77 4.50 15.86
N GLY A 140 5.44 5.07 14.87
CA GLY A 140 5.37 6.50 14.56
C GLY A 140 3.96 6.97 14.15
N LEU A 141 3.09 6.05 13.73
CA LEU A 141 1.68 6.30 13.43
C LEU A 141 0.74 5.96 14.60
N THR A 142 1.24 5.32 15.66
CA THR A 142 0.42 4.72 16.73
C THR A 142 -0.63 3.72 16.22
N CYS A 143 -0.25 2.91 15.24
CA CYS A 143 -1.04 1.76 14.81
C CYS A 143 -1.21 0.77 15.97
N ALA A 144 -2.43 0.24 16.12
CA ALA A 144 -2.81 -0.65 17.23
C ALA A 144 -2.42 -2.11 16.98
#